data_AF-A0A535GJU4-F1
#
_entry.id   AF-A0A535GJU4-F1
#
_cell.length_a   1.000
_cell.length_b   1.000
_cell.length_c   1.000
_cell.angle_alpha   90.00
_cell.angle_beta   90.00
_cell.angle_gamma   90.00
#
_symmetry.space_group_name_H-M   'P 1'
#
loop_
_entity.id
_entity.type
_entity.pdbx_description
1 polymer ?
#
loop_
_entity_poly.entity_id
_entity_poly.type
_entity_poly.pdbx_seq_one_letter_code
_entity_poly.pdbx_strand_id
1 'polypeptide(L)'
;MDSTELIERCDRLAGLAGRRLAFPASNPAADARARQLHDHLDGFVRPRAADIDAPLLVLLLGPTGAGKSSLLNTIAGAEVSEAGVLRPTTKEAVLYASEADSHRILASGRLAAIAKERLRLAAAPAGADGIAVVDAPDIDSVERDNRELADVL
;
A
#
# COMPACT_ATOMS: atom_id res chain seq x y z
N MET A 1 -17.33 18.01 12.84
CA MET A 1 -17.05 18.07 11.40
C MET A 1 -17.72 16.85 10.81
N ASP A 2 -18.67 17.06 9.92
CA ASP A 2 -19.44 15.99 9.30
C ASP A 2 -18.54 15.20 8.32
N SER A 3 -18.68 13.87 8.25
CA SER A 3 -17.87 13.04 7.34
C SER A 3 -18.08 13.46 5.89
N THR A 4 -19.29 13.89 5.52
CA THR A 4 -19.59 14.43 4.19
C THR A 4 -18.83 15.73 3.92
N GLU A 5 -18.75 16.62 4.91
CA GLU A 5 -17.99 17.88 4.79
C GLU A 5 -16.48 17.62 4.63
N LEU A 6 -15.94 16.61 5.33
CA LEU A 6 -14.54 16.21 5.19
C LEU A 6 -14.26 15.70 3.77
N ILE A 7 -15.10 14.82 3.25
CA ILE A 7 -14.97 14.26 1.89
C ILE A 7 -15.01 15.38 0.85
N GLU A 8 -15.97 16.30 0.94
CA GLU A 8 -16.09 17.42 0.00
C GLU A 8 -14.83 18.32 0.02
N ARG A 9 -14.28 18.59 1.20
CA ARG A 9 -13.04 19.36 1.35
C ARG A 9 -11.85 18.63 0.74
N CYS A 10 -11.74 17.32 0.95
CA CYS A 10 -10.68 16.49 0.36
C CYS A 10 -10.78 16.49 -1.18
N ASP A 11 -11.98 16.34 -1.73
CA ASP A 11 -12.24 16.38 -3.18
C ASP A 11 -11.85 17.71 -3.79
N ARG A 12 -12.21 18.82 -3.12
CA ARG A 12 -11.81 20.15 -3.55
C ARG A 12 -10.30 20.34 -3.52
N LEU A 13 -9.61 19.80 -2.51
CA LEU A 13 -8.15 19.89 -2.38
C LEU A 13 -7.44 19.07 -3.48
N ALA A 14 -7.92 17.86 -3.76
CA ALA A 14 -7.42 17.01 -4.85
C ALA A 14 -7.57 17.71 -6.22
N GLY A 15 -8.76 18.29 -6.49
CA GLY A 15 -8.98 19.05 -7.72
C GLY A 15 -8.07 20.29 -7.86
N LEU A 16 -7.77 20.97 -6.74
CA LEU A 16 -6.80 22.07 -6.71
C LEU A 16 -5.37 21.59 -7.00
N ALA A 17 -4.97 20.44 -6.44
CA ALA A 17 -3.66 19.85 -6.69
C ALA A 17 -3.50 19.39 -8.14
N GLY A 18 -4.53 18.78 -8.74
CA GLY A 18 -4.54 18.41 -10.16
C GLY A 18 -4.38 19.63 -11.07
N ARG A 19 -5.11 20.73 -10.77
CA ARG A 19 -4.89 22.00 -11.47
C ARG A 19 -3.47 22.51 -11.30
N ARG A 20 -2.93 22.50 -10.08
CA ARG A 20 -1.55 22.96 -9.82
C ARG A 20 -0.53 22.14 -10.62
N LEU A 21 -0.70 20.82 -10.70
CA LEU A 21 0.17 19.92 -11.45
C LEU A 21 0.14 20.22 -12.96
N ALA A 22 -1.03 20.60 -13.50
CA ALA A 22 -1.18 20.97 -14.91
C ALA A 22 -0.52 22.32 -15.27
N PHE A 23 -0.14 23.15 -14.28
CA PHE A 23 0.61 24.39 -14.51
C PHE A 23 2.12 24.12 -14.46
N PRO A 24 2.83 24.16 -15.60
CA PRO A 24 4.28 23.94 -15.61
C PRO A 24 5.00 25.03 -14.82
N ALA A 25 5.85 24.64 -13.88
CA ALA A 25 6.71 25.57 -13.17
C ALA A 25 8.08 25.67 -13.85
N SER A 26 8.66 26.87 -13.85
CA SER A 26 10.03 27.07 -14.32
C SER A 26 11.08 26.36 -13.44
N ASN A 27 10.69 25.89 -12.25
CA ASN A 27 11.54 25.21 -11.29
C ASN A 27 11.16 23.72 -11.20
N PRO A 28 12.06 22.78 -11.55
CA PRO A 28 11.81 21.34 -11.45
C PRO A 28 11.40 20.87 -10.05
N ALA A 29 11.93 21.50 -8.99
CA ALA A 29 11.57 21.17 -7.62
C ALA A 29 10.12 21.57 -7.26
N ALA A 30 9.57 22.58 -7.94
CA ALA A 30 8.18 22.99 -7.75
C ALA A 30 7.22 22.01 -8.45
N ASP A 31 7.59 21.48 -9.62
CA ASP A 31 6.82 20.43 -10.30
C ASP A 31 6.85 19.10 -9.51
N ALA A 32 8.02 18.73 -8.97
CA ALA A 32 8.13 17.54 -8.11
C ALA A 32 7.24 17.63 -6.87
N ARG A 33 7.20 18.80 -6.21
CA ARG A 33 6.28 19.04 -5.07
C ARG A 33 4.81 19.02 -5.48
N ALA A 34 4.47 19.55 -6.65
CA ALA A 34 3.09 19.52 -7.16
C ALA A 34 2.63 18.09 -7.43
N ARG A 35 3.48 17.26 -8.05
CA ARG A 35 3.24 15.81 -8.22
C ARG A 35 3.06 15.12 -6.87
N GLN A 36 4.02 15.28 -5.96
CA GLN A 36 3.95 14.66 -4.63
C GLN A 36 2.67 15.02 -3.88
N LEU A 37 2.24 16.28 -3.93
CA LEU A 37 0.99 16.72 -3.28
C LEU A 37 -0.23 16.07 -3.94
N HIS A 38 -0.29 16.08 -5.27
CA HIS A 38 -1.37 15.45 -6.04
C HIS A 38 -1.49 13.97 -5.69
N ASP A 39 -0.37 13.24 -5.79
CA ASP A 39 -0.33 11.80 -5.58
C ASP A 39 -0.66 11.44 -4.13
N HIS A 40 -0.25 12.26 -3.15
CA HIS A 40 -0.62 12.06 -1.75
C HIS A 40 -2.12 12.28 -1.50
N LEU A 41 -2.73 13.28 -2.16
CA LEU A 41 -4.16 13.54 -2.01
C LEU A 41 -5.01 12.44 -2.64
N ASP A 42 -4.66 12.00 -3.83
CA ASP A 42 -5.39 10.96 -4.56
C ASP A 42 -5.13 9.56 -4.01
N GLY A 43 -3.89 9.25 -3.66
CA GLY A 43 -3.48 7.91 -3.23
C GLY A 43 -3.73 7.62 -1.76
N PHE A 44 -3.76 8.64 -0.90
CA PHE A 44 -3.84 8.44 0.55
C PHE A 44 -4.98 9.22 1.20
N VAL A 45 -5.04 10.54 1.05
CA VAL A 45 -5.97 11.38 1.82
C VAL A 45 -7.42 11.13 1.40
N ARG A 46 -7.72 11.14 0.10
CA ARG A 46 -9.08 10.99 -0.41
C ARG A 46 -9.67 9.61 -0.13
N PRO A 47 -8.98 8.48 -0.40
CA PRO A 47 -9.46 7.15 0.00
C PRO A 47 -9.72 7.06 1.50
N ARG A 48 -8.84 7.65 2.32
CA ARG A 48 -8.96 7.63 3.78
C ARG A 48 -10.12 8.48 4.29
N ALA A 49 -10.41 9.61 3.65
CA ALA A 49 -11.56 10.43 3.99
C ALA A 49 -12.89 9.76 3.62
N ALA A 50 -12.90 8.99 2.52
CA ALA A 50 -14.06 8.22 2.09
C ALA A 50 -14.38 7.05 3.04
N ASP A 51 -13.35 6.47 3.66
CA ASP A 51 -13.49 5.39 4.64
C ASP A 51 -12.45 5.50 5.77
N ILE A 52 -12.83 6.22 6.84
CA ILE A 52 -11.96 6.46 8.00
C ILE A 52 -11.79 5.23 8.90
N ASP A 53 -12.69 4.25 8.74
CA ASP A 53 -12.64 2.99 9.48
C ASP A 53 -11.92 1.89 8.69
N ALA A 54 -11.51 2.15 7.44
CA ALA A 54 -10.69 1.22 6.67
C ALA A 54 -9.38 0.89 7.42
N PRO A 55 -8.89 -0.35 7.33
CA PRO A 55 -7.59 -0.70 7.90
C PRO A 55 -6.45 0.06 7.21
N LEU A 56 -5.44 0.44 7.99
CA LEU A 56 -4.20 0.98 7.48
C LEU A 56 -3.39 -0.14 6.82
N LEU A 57 -3.15 -0.01 5.52
CA LEU A 57 -2.29 -0.94 4.79
C LEU A 57 -0.81 -0.48 4.83
N VAL A 58 0.07 -1.34 5.31
CA VAL A 58 1.51 -1.11 5.42
C VAL A 58 2.24 -2.07 4.50
N LEU A 59 2.95 -1.54 3.51
CA LEU A 59 3.77 -2.34 2.59
C LEU A 59 5.24 -2.31 3.00
N LEU A 60 5.84 -3.48 3.21
CA LEU A 60 7.27 -3.60 3.45
C LEU A 60 8.01 -3.58 2.11
N LEU A 61 8.85 -2.56 1.90
CA LEU A 61 9.63 -2.36 0.69
C LEU A 61 11.13 -2.35 1.01
N GLY A 62 11.92 -2.94 0.13
CA GLY A 62 13.37 -3.01 0.27
C GLY A 62 13.98 -4.12 -0.60
N PRO A 63 15.32 -4.12 -0.77
CA PRO A 63 16.01 -5.10 -1.59
C PRO A 63 15.97 -6.51 -0.98
N THR A 64 16.41 -7.51 -1.74
CA THR A 64 16.60 -8.88 -1.26
C THR A 64 17.53 -8.88 -0.06
N GLY A 65 17.15 -9.64 0.98
CA GLY A 65 17.96 -9.77 2.20
C GLY A 65 17.89 -8.57 3.17
N ALA A 66 17.05 -7.56 2.90
CA ALA A 66 16.85 -6.43 3.82
C ALA A 66 16.11 -6.78 5.12
N GLY A 67 15.64 -8.03 5.27
CA GLY A 67 14.95 -8.50 6.47
C GLY A 67 13.45 -8.17 6.52
N LYS A 68 12.79 -7.89 5.38
CA LYS A 68 11.34 -7.63 5.33
C LYS A 68 10.51 -8.78 5.94
N SER A 69 10.73 -10.00 5.47
CA SER A 69 10.05 -11.19 5.98
C SER A 69 10.40 -11.46 7.46
N SER A 70 11.64 -11.20 7.87
CA SER A 70 12.04 -11.27 9.29
C SER A 70 11.31 -10.26 10.16
N LEU A 71 11.12 -9.02 9.67
CA LEU A 71 10.35 -7.99 10.35
C LEU A 71 8.88 -8.40 10.47
N LEU A 72 8.28 -8.90 9.39
CA LEU A 72 6.90 -9.39 9.41
C LEU A 72 6.73 -10.54 10.43
N ASN A 73 7.63 -11.52 10.42
CA ASN A 73 7.59 -12.63 11.38
C ASN A 73 7.75 -12.17 12.83
N THR A 74 8.58 -11.15 13.04
CA THR A 74 8.75 -10.54 14.37
C THR A 74 7.46 -9.87 14.83
N ILE A 75 6.79 -9.13 13.94
CA ILE A 75 5.48 -8.51 14.22
C ILE A 75 4.43 -9.59 14.52
N ALA A 76 4.43 -10.67 13.73
CA ALA A 76 3.47 -11.76 13.88
C ALA A 76 3.76 -12.66 15.10
N GLY A 77 4.96 -12.59 15.68
CA GLY A 77 5.41 -13.52 16.72
C GLY A 77 5.50 -14.98 16.22
N ALA A 78 5.52 -15.19 14.90
CA ALA A 78 5.45 -16.48 14.25
C ALA A 78 6.08 -16.42 12.85
N GLU A 79 6.48 -17.57 12.32
CA GLU A 79 7.00 -17.68 10.96
C GLU A 79 5.84 -17.68 9.95
N VAL A 80 5.37 -16.48 9.62
CA VAL A 80 4.24 -16.27 8.69
C VAL A 80 4.69 -15.93 7.28
N SER A 81 5.95 -15.57 7.06
CA SER A 81 6.60 -15.32 5.77
C SER A 81 7.98 -15.99 5.74
N GLU A 82 8.38 -16.57 4.61
CA GLU A 82 9.67 -17.27 4.50
C GLU A 82 10.84 -16.28 4.55
N ALA A 83 11.65 -16.33 5.61
CA ALA A 83 12.84 -15.50 5.76
C ALA A 83 14.09 -16.29 5.33
N GLY A 84 14.48 -16.21 4.05
CA GLY A 84 15.64 -16.93 3.51
C GLY A 84 16.77 -16.03 2.98
N VAL A 85 18.01 -16.54 3.05
CA VAL A 85 19.26 -15.88 2.59
C VAL A 85 19.59 -16.22 1.11
N LEU A 86 18.89 -17.18 0.51
CA LEU A 86 19.08 -17.62 -0.88
C LEU A 86 18.08 -16.91 -1.81
N ARG A 87 18.53 -16.44 -2.98
CA ARG A 87 17.67 -15.86 -4.05
C ARG A 87 16.57 -16.85 -4.50
N PRO A 88 15.40 -16.40 -5.03
CA PRO A 88 14.46 -15.40 -4.55
C PRO A 88 13.30 -16.08 -3.76
N THR A 89 13.01 -15.63 -2.54
CA THR A 89 12.09 -16.33 -1.60
C THR A 89 10.65 -15.81 -1.55
N THR A 90 10.23 -14.94 -2.46
CA THR A 90 8.88 -14.39 -2.41
C THR A 90 8.31 -14.23 -3.81
N LYS A 91 7.76 -15.31 -4.39
CA LYS A 91 6.96 -15.21 -5.62
C LYS A 91 5.52 -14.74 -5.33
N GLU A 92 5.10 -14.85 -4.08
CA GLU A 92 3.76 -14.54 -3.57
C GLU A 92 3.88 -13.54 -2.43
N ALA A 93 3.10 -12.44 -2.48
CA ALA A 93 3.01 -11.50 -1.38
C ALA A 93 2.30 -12.14 -0.17
N VAL A 94 2.66 -11.74 1.05
CA VAL A 94 1.99 -12.19 2.28
C VAL A 94 1.23 -11.02 2.88
N LEU A 95 -0.09 -11.15 3.02
CA LEU A 95 -0.95 -10.19 3.73
C LEU A 95 -1.20 -10.71 5.14
N TYR A 96 -0.66 -10.01 6.14
CA TYR A 96 -0.90 -10.26 7.55
C TYR A 96 -1.94 -9.27 8.10
N ALA A 97 -3.13 -9.76 8.42
CA ALA A 97 -4.25 -8.95 8.90
C ALA A 97 -5.30 -9.81 9.62
N SER A 98 -6.24 -9.18 10.35
CA SER A 98 -7.41 -9.88 10.86
C SER A 98 -8.30 -10.38 9.72
N GLU A 99 -9.19 -11.33 9.99
CA GLU A 99 -10.11 -11.85 8.98
C GLU A 99 -11.03 -10.75 8.41
N ALA A 100 -11.54 -9.89 9.30
CA ALA A 100 -12.40 -8.77 8.92
C ALA A 100 -11.67 -7.76 8.02
N ASP A 101 -10.44 -7.38 8.39
CA ASP A 101 -9.63 -6.45 7.61
C ASP A 101 -9.19 -7.05 6.28
N SER A 102 -8.80 -8.33 6.27
CA SER A 102 -8.48 -9.07 5.04
C SER A 102 -9.66 -9.02 4.07
N HIS A 103 -10.87 -9.29 4.53
CA HIS A 103 -12.07 -9.21 3.70
C HIS A 103 -12.31 -7.80 3.17
N ARG A 104 -12.16 -6.76 4.00
CA ARG A 104 -12.38 -5.37 3.58
C ARG A 104 -11.35 -4.89 2.55
N ILE A 105 -10.08 -5.22 2.77
CA ILE A 105 -8.97 -4.89 1.85
C ILE A 105 -9.13 -5.58 0.50
N LEU A 106 -9.57 -6.84 0.49
CA LEU A 106 -9.77 -7.61 -0.74
C LEU A 106 -11.09 -7.29 -1.44
N ALA A 107 -12.08 -6.76 -0.73
CA ALA A 107 -13.33 -6.30 -1.32
C ALA A 107 -13.17 -4.95 -2.04
N SER A 108 -12.25 -4.11 -1.56
CA SER A 108 -12.03 -2.77 -2.10
C SER A 108 -10.57 -2.37 -1.91
N GLY A 109 -9.84 -2.18 -3.01
CA GLY A 109 -8.48 -1.66 -2.95
C GLY A 109 -7.57 -2.20 -4.05
N ARG A 110 -6.37 -1.64 -4.10
CA ARG A 110 -5.33 -1.99 -5.07
C ARG A 110 -4.82 -3.43 -4.91
N LEU A 111 -4.85 -3.98 -3.70
CA LEU A 111 -4.55 -5.38 -3.43
C LEU A 111 -5.55 -6.36 -4.04
N ALA A 112 -6.81 -5.95 -4.26
CA ALA A 112 -7.81 -6.79 -4.92
C ALA A 112 -7.45 -7.10 -6.39
N ALA A 113 -6.56 -6.30 -6.99
CA ALA A 113 -6.05 -6.52 -8.35
C ALA A 113 -4.89 -7.54 -8.40
N ILE A 114 -4.31 -7.92 -7.26
CA ILE A 114 -3.30 -8.99 -7.22
C ILE A 114 -4.02 -10.33 -7.41
N ALA A 115 -3.54 -11.13 -8.37
CA ALA A 115 -4.02 -12.49 -8.58
C ALA A 115 -3.97 -13.28 -7.27
N LYS A 116 -5.05 -14.01 -6.94
CA LYS A 116 -5.18 -14.71 -5.64
C LYS A 116 -4.03 -15.69 -5.40
N GLU A 117 -3.51 -16.28 -6.46
CA GLU A 117 -2.39 -17.22 -6.45
C GLU A 117 -1.05 -16.54 -6.11
N ARG A 118 -0.99 -15.20 -6.16
CA ARG A 118 0.18 -14.39 -5.82
C ARG A 118 0.03 -13.69 -4.46
N LEU A 119 -1.01 -14.00 -3.70
CA LEU A 119 -1.29 -13.40 -2.40
C LEU A 119 -1.68 -14.47 -1.38
N ARG A 120 -0.79 -14.70 -0.41
CA ARG A 120 -1.07 -15.57 0.73
C ARG A 120 -1.58 -14.75 1.91
N LEU A 121 -2.64 -15.22 2.54
CA LEU A 121 -3.18 -14.62 3.76
C LEU A 121 -2.54 -15.26 4.99
N ALA A 122 -2.09 -14.43 5.92
CA ALA A 122 -1.64 -14.82 7.25
C ALA A 122 -2.55 -14.14 8.28
N ALA A 123 -3.20 -14.93 9.13
CA ALA A 123 -4.17 -14.39 10.08
C ALA A 123 -3.44 -13.73 11.26
N ALA A 124 -3.79 -12.46 11.52
CA ALA A 124 -3.45 -11.78 12.76
C ALA A 124 -4.44 -12.16 13.87
N PRO A 125 -4.02 -12.14 15.16
CA PRO A 125 -4.91 -12.45 16.27
C PRO A 125 -6.06 -11.44 16.38
N ALA A 126 -7.15 -11.86 17.01
CA ALA A 126 -8.28 -10.98 17.32
C ALA A 126 -7.81 -9.79 18.17
N GLY A 127 -8.24 -8.56 17.80
CA GLY A 127 -7.80 -7.32 18.44
C GLY A 127 -6.60 -6.63 17.77
N ALA A 128 -6.04 -7.20 16.70
CA ALA A 128 -5.09 -6.53 15.80
C ALA A 128 -5.79 -5.78 14.64
N ASP A 129 -7.05 -5.39 14.82
CA ASP A 129 -7.87 -4.74 13.80
C ASP A 129 -7.39 -3.31 13.49
N GLY A 130 -7.66 -2.87 12.27
CA GLY A 130 -7.34 -1.54 11.78
C GLY A 130 -5.94 -1.43 11.16
N ILE A 131 -5.14 -2.50 11.12
CA ILE A 131 -3.82 -2.52 10.48
C ILE A 131 -3.63 -3.84 9.72
N ALA A 132 -3.10 -3.73 8.51
CA ALA A 132 -2.67 -4.84 7.69
C ALA A 132 -1.25 -4.62 7.19
N VAL A 133 -0.40 -5.65 7.27
CA VAL A 133 0.99 -5.59 6.82
C VAL A 133 1.18 -6.51 5.63
N VAL A 134 1.80 -6.02 4.56
CA VAL A 134 2.14 -6.79 3.36
C VAL A 134 3.65 -6.92 3.25
N ASP A 135 4.11 -8.16 3.21
CA ASP A 135 5.46 -8.49 2.76
C ASP A 135 5.40 -8.78 1.26
N ALA A 136 5.95 -7.88 0.45
CA ALA A 136 5.93 -7.98 -1.00
C ALA A 136 7.23 -8.57 -1.57
N PRO A 137 7.15 -9.21 -2.76
CA PRO A 137 8.33 -9.62 -3.53
C PRO A 137 9.33 -8.48 -3.73
N ASP A 138 10.63 -8.82 -3.75
CA ASP A 138 11.69 -7.85 -4.03
C ASP A 138 11.47 -7.16 -5.40
N ILE A 139 11.49 -5.82 -5.40
CA ILE A 139 11.41 -4.98 -6.61
C ILE A 139 12.55 -5.29 -7.58
N ASP A 140 13.71 -5.73 -7.08
CA ASP A 140 14.90 -6.07 -7.88
C ASP A 140 14.83 -7.46 -8.56
N SER A 141 13.75 -8.23 -8.36
CA SER A 141 13.60 -9.60 -8.87
C SER A 141 12.80 -9.73 -10.19
N VAL A 142 12.51 -8.60 -10.85
CA VAL A 142 11.70 -8.59 -12.08
C VAL A 142 12.42 -7.86 -13.21
N GLU A 143 13.08 -8.64 -14.06
CA GLU A 143 13.37 -8.25 -15.44
C GLU A 143 12.07 -7.74 -16.09
N ARG A 144 12.06 -6.46 -16.46
CA ARG A 144 11.28 -5.75 -17.51
C ARG A 144 9.75 -5.88 -17.61
N ASP A 145 9.10 -6.85 -16.97
CA ASP A 145 7.68 -7.15 -17.18
C ASP A 145 6.77 -6.72 -16.01
N ASN A 146 7.30 -6.07 -14.97
CA ASN A 146 6.55 -5.81 -13.73
C ASN A 146 6.30 -4.33 -13.42
N ARG A 147 6.16 -3.50 -14.48
CA ARG A 147 5.64 -2.13 -14.32
C ARG A 147 4.21 -2.10 -13.78
N GLU A 148 3.44 -3.15 -14.06
CA GLU A 148 2.03 -3.25 -13.67
C GLU A 148 1.83 -3.37 -12.15
N LEU A 149 2.76 -3.95 -11.38
CA LEU A 149 2.60 -4.08 -9.92
C LEU A 149 2.96 -2.79 -9.17
N ALA A 150 3.88 -1.99 -9.72
CA ALA A 150 4.32 -0.73 -9.14
C ALA A 150 3.33 0.41 -9.40
N ASP A 151 2.63 0.40 -10.55
CA ASP A 151 1.60 1.39 -10.88
C ASP A 151 0.27 1.14 -10.13
N VAL A 152 0.07 -0.10 -9.67
CA VAL A 152 -1.11 -0.49 -8.89
C VAL A 152 -0.97 -0.17 -7.42
N LEU A 153 0.23 -0.06 -6.83
CA LEU A 153 0.41 0.29 -5.41
C LEU A 153 0.50 1.80 -5.16
#